data_AF-A0A4P8RQ37-F1
#
_entry.id   AF-A0A4P8RQ37-F1
#
_cell.length_a   1.000
_cell.length_b   1.000
_cell.length_c   1.000
_cell.angle_alpha   90.00
_cell.angle_beta   90.00
_cell.angle_gamma   90.00
#
_symmetry.space_group_name_H-M   'P 1'
#
loop_
_entity.id
_entity.type
_entity.pdbx_description
1 polymer ?
#
loop_
_entity_poly.entity_id
_entity_poly.type
_entity_poly.pdbx_seq_one_letter_code
_entity_poly.pdbx_strand_id
1 'polypeptide(L)' 'MAFIYDYLRHLDVSKLTAGEVSQCLLYLHHISKRNAEVEGESGAIMAKLNTRLAELRKEKNAR' A
#
# COMPACT_ATOMS: atom_id res chain seq x y z
N MET A 1 4.26 14.19 -8.96
CA MET A 1 3.78 12.88 -8.47
C MET A 1 4.42 12.41 -7.16
N ALA A 2 5.38 13.15 -6.58
CA ALA A 2 6.01 12.82 -5.29
C ALA A 2 5.05 12.85 -4.08
N PHE A 3 4.08 13.77 -4.07
CA PHE A 3 3.17 13.94 -2.91
C PHE A 3 2.39 12.69 -2.51
N ILE A 4 1.85 11.92 -3.47
CA ILE A 4 1.11 10.70 -3.14
C ILE A 4 2.04 9.63 -2.57
N TYR A 5 3.27 9.54 -3.09
CA TYR A 5 4.27 8.61 -2.58
C TYR A 5 4.69 8.96 -1.15
N ASP A 6 4.97 10.24 -0.89
CA ASP A 6 5.31 10.73 0.46
C ASP A 6 4.16 10.50 1.44
N TYR A 7 2.92 10.75 1.02
CA TYR A 7 1.74 10.43 1.81
C TYR A 7 1.66 8.94 2.13
N LEU A 8 1.84 8.06 1.15
CA LEU A 8 1.82 6.61 1.35
C LEU A 8 2.95 6.13 2.28
N ARG A 9 4.09 6.81 2.27
CA ARG A 9 5.24 6.49 3.14
C ARG A 9 4.96 6.78 4.62
N HIS A 10 4.14 7.80 4.91
CA HIS A 10 3.78 8.20 6.27
C HIS A 10 2.40 7.67 6.71
N LEU A 11 1.68 6.98 5.83
CA LEU A 11 0.34 6.46 6.10
C LEU A 11 0.37 5.37 7.17
N ASP A 12 -0.50 5.51 8.17
CA ASP A 12 -0.76 4.47 9.16
C ASP A 12 -1.63 3.36 8.55
N VAL A 13 -0.96 2.36 7.97
CA VAL A 13 -1.60 1.25 7.24
C VAL A 13 -2.52 0.41 8.14
N SER A 14 -2.30 0.39 9.46
CA SER A 14 -3.09 -0.44 10.39
C SER A 14 -4.58 -0.06 10.43
N LYS A 15 -4.89 1.22 10.15
CA LYS A 15 -6.24 1.77 10.20
C LYS A 15 -7.02 1.63 8.89
N LEU A 16 -6.38 1.17 7.83
CA LEU A 16 -7.00 1.07 6.51
C LEU A 16 -7.94 -0.14 6.42
N THR A 17 -9.03 0.07 5.70
CA THR A 17 -9.94 -0.97 5.22
C THR A 17 -9.35 -1.69 4.01
N ALA A 18 -9.93 -2.85 3.65
CA ALA A 18 -9.44 -3.65 2.52
C ALA A 18 -9.52 -2.90 1.18
N GLY A 19 -10.54 -2.05 1.01
CA GLY A 19 -10.69 -1.20 -0.16
C GLY A 19 -9.60 -0.15 -0.26
N GLU A 20 -9.32 0.56 0.85
CA GLU A 20 -8.28 1.58 0.91
C GLU A 20 -6.87 1.00 0.71
N VAL A 21 -6.59 -0.17 1.29
CA VAL A 21 -5.32 -0.88 1.06
C VAL A 21 -5.15 -1.24 -0.41
N SER A 22 -6.23 -1.70 -1.07
CA SER A 22 -6.22 -2.05 -2.49
C SER A 22 -5.97 -0.81 -3.37
N GLN A 23 -6.56 0.33 -3.03
CA GLN A 23 -6.31 1.60 -3.71
C GLN A 23 -4.87 2.08 -3.53
N CYS A 24 -4.32 1.98 -2.32
CA CYS A 24 -2.93 2.34 -2.03
C CYS A 24 -1.95 1.50 -2.87
N LEU A 25 -2.19 0.19 -2.99
CA LEU A 25 -1.39 -0.70 -3.83
C LEU A 25 -1.47 -0.31 -5.31
N LEU A 26 -2.66 0.04 -5.81
CA LEU A 26 -2.85 0.49 -7.18
C LEU A 26 -2.08 1.79 -7.47
N TYR A 27 -2.18 2.78 -6.58
CA TYR A 27 -1.44 4.03 -6.73
C TYR A 27 0.07 3.81 -6.69
N LEU A 28 0.54 2.98 -5.76
CA LEU A 28 1.96 2.68 -5.63
C LEU A 28 2.51 1.98 -6.89
N HIS A 29 1.73 1.05 -7.48
CA HIS A 29 2.07 0.40 -8.75
C HIS A 29 2.16 1.40 -9.92
N HIS A 30 1.25 2.35 -9.99
CA HIS A 30 1.28 3.37 -11.04
C HIS A 30 2.44 4.37 -10.87
N ILE A 31 2.78 4.71 -9.62
CA ILE A 31 3.87 5.63 -9.33
C ILE A 31 5.22 4.96 -9.61
N SER A 32 5.41 3.70 -9.19
CA SER A 32 6.66 2.96 -9.40
C SER A 32 6.96 2.77 -10.89
N LYS A 33 5.94 2.41 -11.69
CA LYS A 33 6.09 2.30 -13.15
C LYS A 33 6.50 3.59 -13.85
N ARG A 34 6.25 4.75 -13.24
CA ARG A 34 6.56 6.07 -13.81
C ARG A 34 7.85 6.67 -13.27
N ASN A 35 8.40 6.13 -12.17
CA ASN A 35 9.57 6.67 -11.47
C ASN A 35 10.46 5.53 -10.96
N ALA A 36 11.60 5.30 -11.60
CA ALA A 36 12.53 4.22 -11.25
C ALA A 36 13.08 4.32 -9.82
N GLU A 37 13.26 5.54 -9.28
CA GLU A 37 13.65 5.77 -7.88
C GLU A 37 12.61 5.21 -6.90
N VAL A 38 11.32 5.41 -7.19
CA VAL A 38 10.22 4.89 -6.38
C VAL A 38 10.10 3.37 -6.50
N GLU A 39 10.43 2.79 -7.65
CA GLU A 39 10.44 1.33 -7.80
C GLU A 39 11.38 0.65 -6.79
N GLY A 40 12.59 1.22 -6.59
CA GLY A 40 13.54 0.72 -5.60
C GLY A 40 13.09 0.88 -4.14
N GLU A 41 12.38 1.96 -3.81
CA GLU A 41 11.98 2.27 -2.42
C GLU A 41 10.56 1.78 -2.05
N SER A 42 9.71 1.49 -3.03
CA SER A 42 8.31 1.13 -2.82
C SER A 42 8.10 -0.27 -2.23
N GLY A 43 9.11 -1.14 -2.25
CA GLY A 43 9.02 -2.52 -1.75
C GLY A 43 8.60 -2.61 -0.28
N ALA A 44 9.14 -1.74 0.58
CA ALA A 44 8.80 -1.73 2.00
C ALA A 44 7.34 -1.33 2.25
N ILE A 45 6.82 -0.37 1.47
CA ILE A 45 5.44 0.09 1.56
C ILE A 45 4.49 -0.98 1.01
N MET A 46 4.83 -1.61 -0.13
CA MET A 46 4.07 -2.73 -0.69
C MET A 46 3.97 -3.90 0.29
N ALA A 47 5.06 -4.25 0.98
CA ALA A 47 5.04 -5.31 1.97
C ALA A 47 4.07 -5.01 3.12
N LYS A 48 4.09 -3.79 3.67
CA LYS A 48 3.16 -3.37 4.73
C LYS A 48 1.70 -3.44 4.28
N LEU A 49 1.38 -2.91 3.09
CA LEU A 49 0.03 -2.93 2.53
C LEU A 49 -0.46 -4.38 2.29
N ASN A 50 0.39 -5.26 1.73
CA ASN A 50 0.04 -6.66 1.50
C ASN A 50 -0.19 -7.43 2.80
N THR A 51 0.64 -7.19 3.84
CA THR A 51 0.43 -7.77 5.17
C THR A 51 -0.94 -7.38 5.73
N ARG A 52 -1.28 -6.08 5.70
CA ARG A 52 -2.58 -5.61 6.18
C ARG A 52 -3.75 -6.20 5.38
N LEU A 53 -3.61 -6.30 4.06
CA LEU A 53 -4.63 -6.93 3.22
C LEU A 53 -4.85 -8.41 3.59
N ALA A 54 -3.76 -9.12 3.91
CA ALA A 54 -3.84 -10.51 4.36
C ALA A 54 -4.52 -10.64 5.74
N GLU A 55 -4.23 -9.75 6.68
CA GLU A 55 -4.92 -9.68 7.98
C GLU A 55 -6.42 -9.47 7.81
N LEU A 56 -6.82 -8.45 7.03
CA LEU A 56 -8.22 -8.13 6.77
C LEU A 56 -8.97 -9.29 6.09
N ARG A 57 -8.30 -10.04 5.21
CA ARG A 57 -8.87 -11.25 4.58
C ARG A 57 -9.08 -12.37 5.61
N LYS A 58 -8.14 -12.56 6.54
CA LYS A 58 -8.28 -13.54 7.63
C LYS A 58 -9.42 -13.15 8.58
N GLU A 59 -9.51 -11.87 8.95
CA GLU A 59 -10.59 -11.32 9.79
C GLU A 59 -11.96 -11.54 9.14
N LYS A 60 -12.08 -11.34 7.82
CA LYS A 60 -13.33 -11.60 7.08
C LYS A 60 -13.70 -13.09 7.07
N ASN A 61 -12.73 -13.99 6.93
CA ASN A 61 -12.97 -15.43 6.87
C ASN A 61 -13.22 -16.07 8.25
N ALA A 62 -12.83 -15.41 9.33
CA ALA A 62 -13.06 -15.85 10.71
C ALA A 62 -14.46 -15.46 11.23
N ARG A 63 -15.24 -14.73 10.44
CA ARG A 63 -16.57 -14.19 10.76
C ARG A 63 -17.63 -14.91 9.95
#